data_AF-A0A091FFH2-F1
#
_entry.id   AF-A0A091FFH2-F1
#
_cell.length_a   1.000
_cell.length_b   1.000
_cell.length_c   1.000
_cell.angle_alpha   90.00
_cell.angle_beta   90.00
_cell.angle_gamma   90.00
#
_symmetry.space_group_name_H-M   'P 1'
#
loop_
_entity.id
_entity.type
_entity.pdbx_description
1 polymer ?
#
loop_
_entity_poly.entity_id
_entity_poly.type
_entity_poly.pdbx_seq_one_letter_code
_entity_poly.pdbx_strand_id
1 'polypeptide(L)'
;EHHHLHLSSCHECLQLENSTIESVKFASAENIPELPDDCSSKLEEKEDECLEKGIKRVNLAGKPPNILIYLGSETAKERFEQVKSVLRECIDAESYTIYQLQQDQVLKDPWIENSLLLVIATEEPIPEGSHKQFMKFLSKGGKILGFSSSFTFGGVQIKRKNKLRKAVHELVVSKKDSPEVKLNLLVSGCVFEQGMKEDASRVKTLSRLNNADKDTVIVHLTYGSSGGEAVLSQAHLELDSNSMDVQTEEDFNLLKMSNSKRYEVLKEILTSLGLRCELSEIPALAPIFLLSPDEEIHLAFLKWLEGNVDAEGLRASSKVSLKFVSSCESKVEVTPSLMPVVTEMGSFSSEHFSLKTYQEHLQTKKLGKILLFTEVTTTTMDLLDG
;
A
#
# COMPACT_ATOMS: atom_id res chain seq x y z
N GLU A 1 -6.01 34.61 -33.64
CA GLU A 1 -6.43 33.30 -34.20
C GLU A 1 -5.82 32.19 -33.36
N HIS A 2 -6.60 31.63 -32.44
CA HIS A 2 -6.15 30.59 -31.52
C HIS A 2 -6.39 29.21 -32.12
N HIS A 3 -5.33 28.42 -32.27
CA HIS A 3 -5.41 27.03 -32.70
C HIS A 3 -5.60 26.12 -31.49
N HIS A 4 -6.72 25.41 -31.48
CA HIS A 4 -7.03 24.34 -30.54
C HIS A 4 -6.22 23.09 -30.89
N LEU A 5 -5.47 22.55 -29.92
CA LEU A 5 -4.93 21.19 -30.02
C LEU A 5 -5.94 20.22 -29.39
N HIS A 6 -6.53 19.39 -30.25
CA HIS A 6 -7.45 18.31 -29.90
C HIS A 6 -6.63 17.13 -29.36
N LEU A 7 -6.78 16.81 -28.07
CA LEU A 7 -6.27 15.56 -27.48
C LEU A 7 -7.27 14.43 -27.75
N SER A 8 -7.10 13.74 -28.87
CA SER A 8 -7.78 12.48 -29.16
C SER A 8 -7.20 11.36 -28.30
N SER A 9 -8.04 10.74 -27.46
CA SER A 9 -7.71 9.56 -26.66
C SER A 9 -7.46 8.35 -27.57
N CYS A 10 -6.23 7.83 -27.59
CA CYS A 10 -5.89 6.62 -28.33
C CYS A 10 -6.51 5.38 -27.67
N HIS A 11 -7.30 4.63 -28.46
CA HIS A 11 -7.95 3.38 -28.07
C HIS A 11 -6.93 2.25 -27.77
N GLU A 12 -5.69 2.38 -28.25
CA GLU A 12 -4.58 1.42 -28.06
C GLU A 12 -4.07 1.37 -26.61
N CYS A 13 -4.12 2.47 -25.85
CA CYS A 13 -3.67 2.46 -24.46
C CYS A 13 -4.56 1.59 -23.54
N LEU A 14 -5.86 1.54 -23.82
CA LEU A 14 -6.83 0.70 -23.11
C LEU A 14 -6.70 -0.80 -23.46
N GLN A 15 -6.19 -1.12 -24.64
CA GLN A 15 -5.95 -2.52 -25.04
C GLN A 15 -4.65 -3.07 -24.43
N LEU A 16 -3.65 -2.22 -24.23
CA LEU A 16 -2.39 -2.59 -23.58
C LEU A 16 -2.58 -2.97 -22.10
N GLU A 17 -3.47 -2.29 -21.35
CA GLU A 17 -3.79 -2.67 -19.96
C GLU A 17 -4.52 -4.01 -19.84
N ASN A 18 -5.33 -4.38 -20.83
CA ASN A 18 -6.04 -5.67 -20.83
C ASN A 18 -5.11 -6.84 -21.20
N SER A 19 -4.08 -6.60 -22.01
CA SER A 19 -3.07 -7.59 -22.42
C SER A 19 -2.16 -8.04 -21.26
N THR A 20 -1.88 -7.15 -20.30
CA THR A 20 -1.04 -7.47 -19.13
C THR A 20 -1.70 -8.48 -18.18
N ILE A 21 -3.03 -8.55 -18.16
CA ILE A 21 -3.77 -9.49 -17.29
C ILE A 21 -3.73 -10.91 -17.87
N GLU A 22 -3.80 -11.07 -19.19
CA GLU A 22 -3.70 -12.40 -19.84
C GLU A 22 -2.27 -12.94 -19.85
N SER A 23 -1.26 -12.08 -19.94
CA SER A 23 0.15 -12.51 -19.95
C SER A 23 0.63 -13.06 -18.59
N VAL A 24 0.05 -12.63 -17.47
CA VAL A 24 0.32 -13.21 -16.13
C VAL A 24 -0.25 -14.64 -16.01
N LYS A 25 -1.30 -14.98 -16.78
CA LYS A 25 -1.97 -16.29 -16.74
C LYS A 25 -1.13 -17.41 -17.36
N PHE A 26 -0.23 -17.10 -18.29
CA PHE A 26 0.61 -18.09 -18.97
C PHE A 26 1.98 -18.30 -18.31
N ALA A 27 2.44 -17.38 -17.45
CA ALA A 27 3.73 -17.50 -16.76
C ALA A 27 3.70 -18.44 -15.54
N SER A 28 2.54 -18.97 -15.14
CA SER A 28 2.38 -19.84 -13.96
C SER A 28 2.25 -21.33 -14.29
N ALA A 29 2.45 -21.73 -15.56
CA ALA A 29 2.17 -23.09 -16.03
C ALA A 29 3.37 -23.83 -16.65
N GLU A 30 4.61 -23.40 -16.37
CA GLU A 30 5.79 -24.20 -16.74
C GLU A 30 6.20 -25.11 -15.56
N ASN A 31 6.03 -26.41 -15.79
CA ASN A 31 6.41 -27.52 -14.91
C ASN A 31 7.88 -27.42 -14.49
N ILE A 32 8.13 -27.13 -13.20
CA ILE A 32 9.44 -27.33 -12.58
C ILE A 32 9.44 -28.75 -11.98
N PRO A 33 10.41 -29.64 -12.30
CA PRO A 33 10.47 -30.97 -11.69
C PRO A 33 10.78 -30.86 -10.18
N GLU A 34 9.98 -31.52 -9.35
CA GLU A 34 10.21 -31.63 -7.90
C GLU A 34 11.48 -32.44 -7.60
N LEU A 35 12.39 -31.87 -6.79
CA LEU A 35 13.54 -32.58 -6.24
C LEU A 35 13.14 -33.27 -4.92
N PRO A 36 13.71 -34.45 -4.59
CA PRO A 36 13.31 -35.20 -3.41
C PRO A 36 13.90 -34.61 -2.11
N ASP A 37 13.03 -34.42 -1.12
CA ASP A 37 13.36 -34.04 0.26
C ASP A 37 13.95 -35.22 1.02
N ASP A 38 15.25 -35.17 1.30
CA ASP A 38 15.91 -35.99 2.31
C ASP A 38 16.48 -35.06 3.38
N CYS A 39 15.88 -35.05 4.57
CA CYS A 39 16.60 -34.98 5.85
C CYS A 39 15.64 -35.15 7.02
N SER A 40 15.61 -36.38 7.54
CA SER A 40 15.14 -36.68 8.88
C SER A 40 16.12 -36.15 9.94
N SER A 41 15.69 -35.25 10.81
CA SER A 41 16.24 -35.15 12.16
C SER A 41 15.15 -34.71 13.13
N LYS A 42 14.89 -35.58 14.10
CA LYS A 42 14.03 -35.32 15.26
C LYS A 42 14.81 -34.42 16.22
N LEU A 43 14.28 -33.24 16.54
CA LEU A 43 14.65 -32.51 17.75
C LEU A 43 13.38 -31.99 18.42
N GLU A 44 13.25 -32.35 19.69
CA GLU A 44 12.17 -32.00 20.60
C GLU A 44 12.24 -30.50 20.92
N GLU A 45 11.18 -29.74 20.63
CA GLU A 45 11.03 -28.36 21.08
C GLU A 45 10.21 -28.35 22.38
N LYS A 46 10.84 -27.85 23.44
CA LYS A 46 10.18 -27.43 24.68
C LYS A 46 9.43 -26.12 24.41
N GLU A 47 8.21 -26.07 24.90
CA GLU A 47 7.33 -24.92 24.96
C GLU A 47 8.01 -23.74 25.65
N ASP A 48 8.02 -22.58 24.99
CA ASP A 48 8.14 -21.29 25.64
C ASP A 48 7.10 -20.34 25.03
N GLU A 49 6.25 -19.80 25.89
CA GLU A 49 5.17 -18.87 25.58
C GLU A 49 5.72 -17.51 25.16
N CYS A 50 5.25 -16.99 24.02
CA CYS A 50 4.90 -15.59 23.76
C CYS A 50 5.08 -15.32 22.26
N LEU A 51 3.97 -15.03 21.57
CA LEU A 51 3.83 -14.05 20.49
C LEU A 51 2.49 -14.34 19.76
N GLU A 52 1.47 -13.57 20.09
CA GLU A 52 0.25 -13.43 19.30
C GLU A 52 0.62 -12.95 17.88
N LYS A 53 0.82 -13.89 16.96
CA LYS A 53 1.05 -13.59 15.55
C LYS A 53 -0.28 -13.38 14.85
N GLY A 54 -0.66 -12.11 14.73
CA GLY A 54 -1.48 -11.67 13.61
C GLY A 54 -0.81 -12.10 12.31
N ILE A 55 -1.45 -13.01 11.59
CA ILE A 55 -0.96 -13.53 10.30
C ILE A 55 -0.98 -12.37 9.31
N LYS A 56 0.15 -11.66 9.18
CA LYS A 56 0.40 -10.74 8.07
C LYS A 56 0.44 -11.57 6.79
N ARG A 57 -0.51 -11.35 5.88
CA ARG A 57 -0.35 -11.72 4.47
C ARG A 57 0.78 -10.85 3.90
N VAL A 58 2.02 -11.28 4.08
CA VAL A 58 3.16 -10.68 3.41
C VAL A 58 3.16 -11.23 1.99
N ASN A 59 3.00 -10.34 0.99
CA ASN A 59 3.16 -10.70 -0.41
C ASN A 59 4.60 -11.17 -0.64
N LEU A 60 4.81 -12.48 -0.75
CA LEU A 60 6.11 -13.11 -1.04
C LEU A 60 6.65 -12.77 -2.45
N ALA A 61 5.83 -12.12 -3.30
CA ALA A 61 6.14 -11.83 -4.70
C ALA A 61 6.68 -10.41 -4.98
N GLY A 62 6.97 -9.62 -3.94
CA GLY A 62 7.52 -8.26 -4.09
C GLY A 62 6.58 -7.22 -4.75
N LYS A 63 5.37 -7.61 -5.16
CA LYS A 63 4.36 -6.70 -5.71
C LYS A 63 3.58 -6.00 -4.59
N PRO A 64 3.38 -4.67 -4.67
CA PRO A 64 2.58 -3.93 -3.69
C PRO A 64 1.14 -4.48 -3.65
N PRO A 65 0.50 -4.57 -2.48
CA PRO A 65 -0.89 -4.99 -2.39
C PRO A 65 -1.84 -4.04 -3.14
N ASN A 66 -2.91 -4.59 -3.73
CA ASN A 66 -3.87 -3.80 -4.48
C ASN A 66 -5.01 -3.27 -3.61
N ILE A 67 -5.40 -2.03 -3.85
CA ILE A 67 -6.61 -1.39 -3.34
C ILE A 67 -7.53 -1.13 -4.53
N LEU A 68 -8.78 -1.57 -4.43
CA LEU A 68 -9.76 -1.40 -5.49
C LEU A 68 -10.81 -0.37 -5.11
N ILE A 69 -11.20 0.49 -6.04
CA ILE A 69 -12.28 1.47 -5.87
C ILE A 69 -13.44 1.11 -6.79
N TYR A 70 -14.60 0.81 -6.21
CA TYR A 70 -15.85 0.54 -6.91
C TYR A 70 -16.80 1.74 -6.80
N LEU A 71 -17.24 2.26 -7.95
CA LEU A 71 -18.09 3.46 -8.07
C LEU A 71 -19.52 3.16 -8.55
N GLY A 72 -19.90 1.89 -8.69
CA GLY A 72 -21.22 1.53 -9.23
C GLY A 72 -21.27 1.63 -10.75
N SER A 73 -22.41 2.06 -11.29
CA SER A 73 -22.58 2.26 -12.73
C SER A 73 -22.03 3.61 -13.23
N GLU A 74 -21.64 4.48 -12.30
CA GLU A 74 -21.10 5.80 -12.58
C GLU A 74 -19.63 5.72 -13.04
N THR A 75 -19.39 5.95 -14.34
CA THR A 75 -18.03 6.05 -14.90
C THR A 75 -17.45 7.46 -14.76
N ALA A 76 -17.63 8.09 -13.60
CA ALA A 76 -17.10 9.43 -13.34
C ALA A 76 -15.60 9.35 -13.00
N LYS A 77 -14.75 9.59 -14.01
CA LYS A 77 -13.29 9.66 -13.84
C LYS A 77 -12.89 10.67 -12.76
N GLU A 78 -13.63 11.78 -12.65
CA GLU A 78 -13.43 12.81 -11.63
C GLU A 78 -13.64 12.27 -10.20
N ARG A 79 -14.71 11.50 -9.98
CA ARG A 79 -15.01 10.87 -8.68
C ARG A 79 -13.95 9.84 -8.31
N PHE A 80 -13.48 9.05 -9.28
CA PHE A 80 -12.37 8.11 -9.06
C PHE A 80 -11.09 8.82 -8.62
N GLU A 81 -10.66 9.84 -9.36
CA GLU A 81 -9.43 10.58 -9.02
C GLU A 81 -9.56 11.33 -7.70
N GLN A 82 -10.75 11.82 -7.35
CA GLN A 82 -11.01 12.44 -6.04
C GLN A 82 -10.78 11.45 -4.89
N VAL A 83 -11.47 10.29 -4.92
CA VAL A 83 -11.32 9.26 -3.86
C VAL A 83 -9.87 8.76 -3.81
N LYS A 84 -9.24 8.55 -4.96
CA LYS A 84 -7.85 8.13 -5.08
C LYS A 84 -6.87 9.16 -4.50
N SER A 85 -7.08 10.45 -4.73
CA SER A 85 -6.24 11.52 -4.16
C SER A 85 -6.29 11.49 -2.63
N VAL A 86 -7.49 11.44 -2.06
CA VAL A 86 -7.67 11.38 -0.60
C VAL A 86 -7.01 10.14 -0.01
N LEU A 87 -7.17 8.98 -0.65
CA LEU A 87 -6.51 7.75 -0.18
C LEU A 87 -4.97 7.86 -0.26
N ARG A 88 -4.41 8.42 -1.33
CA ARG A 88 -2.95 8.62 -1.49
C ARG A 88 -2.35 9.56 -0.45
N GLU A 89 -3.11 10.52 0.05
CA GLU A 89 -2.67 11.40 1.15
C GLU A 89 -2.72 10.69 2.52
N CYS A 90 -3.50 9.61 2.61
CA CYS A 90 -3.64 8.80 3.82
C CYS A 90 -2.67 7.62 3.91
N ILE A 91 -2.35 6.98 2.78
CA ILE A 91 -1.55 5.76 2.73
C ILE A 91 -0.15 6.02 2.17
N ASP A 92 0.79 5.14 2.48
CA ASP A 92 2.10 5.16 1.84
C ASP A 92 1.98 4.86 0.33
N ALA A 93 2.21 5.87 -0.51
CA ALA A 93 1.97 5.81 -1.95
C ALA A 93 2.84 4.76 -2.66
N GLU A 94 4.01 4.43 -2.10
CA GLU A 94 4.93 3.43 -2.66
C GLU A 94 4.58 2.00 -2.21
N SER A 95 3.78 1.86 -1.16
CA SER A 95 3.40 0.57 -0.60
C SER A 95 2.19 -0.08 -1.28
N TYR A 96 1.34 0.70 -1.98
CA TYR A 96 0.05 0.20 -2.48
C TYR A 96 -0.24 0.67 -3.89
N THR A 97 -0.93 -0.18 -4.66
CA THR A 97 -1.44 0.21 -5.98
C THR A 97 -2.96 0.35 -5.95
N ILE A 98 -3.49 1.46 -6.46
CA ILE A 98 -4.92 1.78 -6.46
C ILE A 98 -5.49 1.65 -7.87
N TYR A 99 -6.50 0.79 -8.05
CA TYR A 99 -7.20 0.56 -9.31
C TYR A 99 -8.71 0.82 -9.20
N GLN A 100 -9.33 1.18 -10.32
CA GLN A 100 -10.79 1.22 -10.43
C GLN A 100 -11.31 -0.19 -10.74
N LEU A 101 -12.30 -0.65 -9.97
CA LEU A 101 -13.03 -1.89 -10.24
C LEU A 101 -14.36 -1.56 -10.92
N GLN A 102 -14.47 -1.87 -12.21
CA GLN A 102 -15.69 -1.66 -12.98
C GLN A 102 -16.76 -2.70 -12.62
N GLN A 103 -18.03 -2.33 -12.79
CA GLN A 103 -19.15 -3.22 -12.46
C GLN A 103 -19.14 -4.56 -13.21
N ASP A 104 -18.70 -4.58 -14.46
CA ASP A 104 -18.57 -5.82 -15.25
C ASP A 104 -17.39 -6.69 -14.78
N GLN A 105 -16.37 -6.09 -14.16
CA GLN A 105 -15.20 -6.77 -13.62
C GLN A 105 -15.47 -7.40 -12.25
N VAL A 106 -16.44 -6.91 -11.48
CA VAL A 106 -16.77 -7.47 -10.14
C VAL A 106 -17.08 -8.97 -10.22
N LEU A 107 -17.73 -9.42 -11.29
CA LEU A 107 -18.11 -10.82 -11.47
C LEU A 107 -16.99 -11.68 -12.09
N LYS A 108 -15.89 -11.09 -12.53
CA LYS A 108 -14.77 -11.77 -13.16
C LYS A 108 -13.68 -12.06 -12.12
N ASP A 109 -13.14 -13.28 -12.10
CA ASP A 109 -11.92 -13.57 -11.34
C ASP A 109 -10.70 -12.86 -12.00
N PRO A 110 -9.60 -12.53 -11.29
CA PRO A 110 -9.19 -12.98 -9.95
C PRO A 110 -9.01 -11.85 -8.92
N TRP A 111 -9.77 -10.76 -8.99
CA TRP A 111 -9.54 -9.58 -8.14
C TRP A 111 -9.64 -9.87 -6.63
N ILE A 112 -10.54 -10.78 -6.23
CA ILE A 112 -10.79 -11.16 -4.82
C ILE A 112 -9.51 -11.67 -4.14
N GLU A 113 -8.65 -12.36 -4.88
CA GLU A 113 -7.45 -13.02 -4.34
C GLU A 113 -6.24 -12.08 -4.32
N ASN A 114 -6.29 -11.03 -5.13
CA ASN A 114 -5.17 -10.12 -5.34
C ASN A 114 -5.40 -8.73 -4.72
N SER A 115 -6.45 -8.57 -3.91
CA SER A 115 -6.82 -7.27 -3.33
C SER A 115 -6.77 -7.32 -1.81
N LEU A 116 -6.21 -6.27 -1.22
CA LEU A 116 -6.17 -6.06 0.23
C LEU A 116 -7.45 -5.38 0.71
N LEU A 117 -7.82 -4.28 0.06
CA LEU A 117 -8.95 -3.42 0.43
C LEU A 117 -9.84 -3.17 -0.79
N LEU A 118 -11.15 -3.27 -0.58
CA LEU A 118 -12.16 -2.80 -1.52
C LEU A 118 -12.86 -1.57 -0.95
N VAL A 119 -12.75 -0.44 -1.66
CA VAL A 119 -13.44 0.81 -1.37
C VAL A 119 -14.71 0.88 -2.22
N ILE A 120 -15.87 1.03 -1.58
CA ILE A 120 -17.16 1.14 -2.25
C ILE A 120 -17.67 2.57 -2.04
N ALA A 121 -17.68 3.38 -3.11
CA ALA A 121 -18.00 4.81 -3.03
C ALA A 121 -19.17 5.20 -3.95
N THR A 122 -20.30 4.51 -3.79
CA THR A 122 -21.52 4.73 -4.58
C THR A 122 -22.79 4.66 -3.73
N GLU A 123 -23.64 5.67 -3.88
CA GLU A 123 -24.98 5.72 -3.28
C GLU A 123 -26.00 4.83 -4.01
N GLU A 124 -25.65 4.37 -5.24
CA GLU A 124 -26.52 3.51 -6.03
C GLU A 124 -26.72 2.16 -5.34
N PRO A 125 -27.91 1.54 -5.48
CA PRO A 125 -28.14 0.18 -5.00
C PRO A 125 -27.15 -0.80 -5.64
N ILE A 126 -26.46 -1.57 -4.82
CA ILE A 126 -25.49 -2.56 -5.31
C ILE A 126 -26.24 -3.76 -5.90
N PRO A 127 -25.95 -4.16 -7.16
CA PRO A 127 -26.54 -5.35 -7.76
C PRO A 127 -26.29 -6.61 -6.92
N GLU A 128 -27.26 -7.52 -6.87
CA GLU A 128 -27.17 -8.73 -6.04
C GLU A 128 -25.93 -9.59 -6.37
N GLY A 129 -25.56 -9.68 -7.65
CA GLY A 129 -24.35 -10.38 -8.07
C GLY A 129 -23.08 -9.77 -7.50
N SER A 130 -22.96 -8.44 -7.53
CA SER A 130 -21.82 -7.71 -6.94
C SER A 130 -21.79 -7.85 -5.42
N HIS A 131 -22.94 -7.73 -4.76
CA HIS A 131 -23.06 -7.93 -3.31
C HIS A 131 -22.57 -9.31 -2.89
N LYS A 132 -22.95 -10.38 -3.60
CA LYS A 132 -22.47 -11.75 -3.35
C LYS A 132 -20.94 -11.86 -3.47
N GLN A 133 -20.32 -11.20 -4.45
CA GLN A 133 -18.86 -11.20 -4.58
C GLN A 133 -18.17 -10.41 -3.46
N PHE A 134 -18.74 -9.29 -3.01
CA PHE A 134 -18.22 -8.53 -1.87
C PHE A 134 -18.29 -9.35 -0.58
N MET A 135 -19.39 -10.10 -0.37
CA MET A 135 -19.50 -11.04 0.76
C MET A 135 -18.51 -12.21 0.65
N LYS A 136 -18.26 -12.72 -0.57
CA LYS A 136 -17.22 -13.74 -0.82
C LYS A 136 -15.83 -13.19 -0.48
N PHE A 137 -15.54 -11.95 -0.84
CA PHE A 137 -14.28 -11.28 -0.49
C PHE A 137 -14.11 -11.17 1.04
N LEU A 138 -15.13 -10.70 1.76
CA LEU A 138 -15.12 -10.69 3.23
C LEU A 138 -14.93 -12.09 3.82
N SER A 139 -15.58 -13.13 3.27
CA SER A 139 -15.44 -14.51 3.75
C SER A 139 -14.01 -15.05 3.68
N LYS A 140 -13.21 -14.54 2.73
CA LYS A 140 -11.79 -14.86 2.55
C LYS A 140 -10.86 -13.97 3.39
N GLY A 141 -11.39 -13.17 4.31
CA GLY A 141 -10.59 -12.23 5.13
C GLY A 141 -10.29 -10.89 4.45
N GLY A 142 -10.98 -10.56 3.36
CA GLY A 142 -10.87 -9.26 2.70
C GLY A 142 -11.39 -8.13 3.57
N LYS A 143 -10.99 -6.90 3.24
CA LYS A 143 -11.32 -5.68 3.98
C LYS A 143 -12.16 -4.75 3.12
N ILE A 144 -13.24 -4.19 3.64
CA ILE A 144 -14.10 -3.26 2.89
C ILE A 144 -14.17 -1.89 3.58
N LEU A 145 -14.07 -0.82 2.79
CA LEU A 145 -14.36 0.55 3.24
C LEU A 145 -15.50 1.14 2.40
N GLY A 146 -16.63 1.43 3.02
CA GLY A 146 -17.79 2.04 2.37
C GLY A 146 -17.83 3.54 2.59
N PHE A 147 -17.79 4.34 1.52
CA PHE A 147 -18.00 5.78 1.53
C PHE A 147 -19.39 6.12 0.99
N SER A 148 -20.25 6.61 1.88
CA SER A 148 -21.64 6.98 1.60
C SER A 148 -22.38 5.94 0.74
N SER A 149 -22.11 4.67 1.02
CA SER A 149 -22.56 3.57 0.17
C SER A 149 -23.88 2.96 0.61
N SER A 150 -24.61 2.38 -0.33
CA SER A 150 -25.77 1.51 -0.08
C SER A 150 -25.39 0.10 0.43
N PHE A 151 -24.10 -0.26 0.41
CA PHE A 151 -23.62 -1.57 0.89
C PHE A 151 -23.90 -1.75 2.39
N THR A 152 -24.49 -2.90 2.74
CA THR A 152 -24.73 -3.30 4.14
C THR A 152 -24.68 -4.82 4.29
N PHE A 153 -24.35 -5.26 5.50
CA PHE A 153 -24.45 -6.65 5.95
C PHE A 153 -24.48 -6.72 7.49
N GLY A 154 -24.61 -7.92 8.06
CA GLY A 154 -24.49 -8.13 9.50
C GLY A 154 -25.60 -7.47 10.32
N GLY A 155 -26.83 -7.49 9.81
CA GLY A 155 -28.00 -6.93 10.49
C GLY A 155 -28.07 -5.40 10.50
N VAL A 156 -27.09 -4.68 9.93
CA VAL A 156 -27.14 -3.22 9.78
C VAL A 156 -28.04 -2.85 8.62
N GLN A 157 -28.95 -1.91 8.87
CA GLN A 157 -29.85 -1.33 7.88
C GLN A 157 -29.54 0.15 7.68
N ILE A 158 -29.73 0.63 6.45
CA ILE A 158 -29.64 2.05 6.14
C ILE A 158 -31.03 2.68 6.18
N LYS A 159 -31.19 3.74 6.96
CA LYS A 159 -32.39 4.55 7.00
C LYS A 159 -32.14 5.94 6.44
N ARG A 160 -33.01 6.36 5.51
CA ARG A 160 -32.97 7.70 4.93
C ARG A 160 -33.58 8.72 5.89
N LYS A 161 -32.85 9.79 6.16
CA LYS A 161 -33.30 10.98 6.90
C LYS A 161 -33.04 12.21 6.05
N ASN A 162 -34.04 12.59 5.24
CA ASN A 162 -33.94 13.70 4.27
C ASN A 162 -33.47 15.03 4.88
N LYS A 163 -33.72 15.26 6.17
CA LYS A 163 -33.27 16.46 6.90
C LYS A 163 -31.74 16.57 7.02
N LEU A 164 -31.01 15.47 6.86
CA LEU A 164 -29.56 15.41 7.00
C LEU A 164 -28.84 15.54 5.64
N ARG A 165 -29.57 15.53 4.52
CA ARG A 165 -28.97 15.46 3.19
C ARG A 165 -28.27 16.78 2.84
N LYS A 166 -27.03 16.69 2.33
CA LYS A 166 -26.23 17.85 1.86
C LYS A 166 -26.06 18.97 2.91
N ALA A 167 -26.10 18.60 4.19
CA ALA A 167 -25.86 19.52 5.29
C ALA A 167 -24.59 19.09 6.03
N VAL A 168 -23.86 20.07 6.54
CA VAL A 168 -22.72 19.83 7.42
C VAL A 168 -23.24 19.58 8.83
N HIS A 169 -22.79 18.47 9.42
CA HIS A 169 -23.16 18.10 10.78
C HIS A 169 -21.90 17.88 11.61
N GLU A 170 -22.01 18.13 12.91
CA GLU A 170 -20.98 17.75 13.87
C GLU A 170 -21.10 16.25 14.19
N LEU A 171 -20.00 15.54 14.02
CA LEU A 171 -19.85 14.13 14.35
C LEU A 171 -18.97 13.98 15.58
N VAL A 172 -19.29 12.98 16.39
CA VAL A 172 -18.47 12.50 17.49
C VAL A 172 -17.94 11.14 17.10
N VAL A 173 -16.61 11.02 16.99
CA VAL A 173 -15.91 9.77 16.65
C VAL A 173 -15.29 9.20 17.92
N SER A 174 -15.71 7.98 18.27
CA SER A 174 -15.15 7.25 19.41
C SER A 174 -13.87 6.54 18.96
N LYS A 175 -12.76 6.87 19.63
CA LYS A 175 -11.47 6.23 19.38
C LYS A 175 -11.20 5.15 20.42
N LYS A 176 -10.41 4.15 20.06
CA LYS A 176 -10.15 2.98 20.93
C LYS A 176 -9.39 3.37 22.21
N ASP A 177 -8.43 4.30 22.08
CA ASP A 177 -7.43 4.59 23.12
C ASP A 177 -7.21 6.10 23.37
N SER A 178 -8.11 6.96 22.89
CA SER A 178 -7.97 8.42 22.95
C SER A 178 -9.33 9.12 23.11
N PRO A 179 -9.37 10.41 23.52
CA PRO A 179 -10.64 11.12 23.67
C PRO A 179 -11.45 11.15 22.37
N GLU A 180 -12.77 11.31 22.52
CA GLU A 180 -13.69 11.48 21.40
C GLU A 180 -13.26 12.66 20.53
N VAL A 181 -13.18 12.44 19.22
CA VAL A 181 -12.86 13.50 18.25
C VAL A 181 -14.15 14.06 17.70
N LYS A 182 -14.30 15.38 17.83
CA LYS A 182 -15.40 16.15 17.23
C LYS A 182 -14.92 16.83 15.96
N LEU A 183 -15.65 16.62 14.88
CA LEU A 183 -15.39 17.20 13.56
C LEU A 183 -16.70 17.41 12.80
N ASN A 184 -16.69 18.37 11.88
CA ASN A 184 -17.83 18.66 11.03
C ASN A 184 -17.63 18.04 9.64
N LEU A 185 -18.62 17.29 9.16
CA LEU A 185 -18.58 16.64 7.84
C LEU A 185 -19.93 16.72 7.14
N LEU A 186 -19.91 16.63 5.81
CA LEU A 186 -21.09 16.35 5.01
C LEU A 186 -21.54 14.91 5.24
N VAL A 187 -22.85 14.69 5.29
CA VAL A 187 -23.44 13.34 5.38
C VAL A 187 -24.35 13.07 4.20
N SER A 188 -24.46 11.79 3.82
CA SER A 188 -25.23 11.33 2.65
C SER A 188 -26.75 11.54 2.79
N GLY A 189 -27.22 11.90 3.99
CA GLY A 189 -28.65 11.90 4.33
C GLY A 189 -29.17 10.54 4.81
N CYS A 190 -28.27 9.59 5.06
CA CYS A 190 -28.59 8.27 5.59
C CYS A 190 -27.90 8.01 6.93
N VAL A 191 -28.51 7.14 7.75
CA VAL A 191 -27.98 6.71 9.05
C VAL A 191 -28.07 5.19 9.16
N PHE A 192 -27.21 4.60 9.99
CA PHE A 192 -27.24 3.17 10.26
C PHE A 192 -28.14 2.86 11.46
N GLU A 193 -29.03 1.89 11.28
CA GLU A 193 -29.82 1.28 12.35
C GLU A 193 -29.40 -0.19 12.51
N GLN A 194 -29.21 -0.61 13.75
CA GLN A 194 -28.86 -1.99 14.06
C GLN A 194 -30.15 -2.83 14.17
N GLY A 195 -30.20 -3.94 13.45
CA GLY A 195 -31.26 -4.94 13.55
C GLY A 195 -31.27 -5.70 14.88
N MET A 196 -32.13 -6.71 14.99
CA MET A 196 -32.37 -7.49 16.22
C MET A 196 -31.08 -8.13 16.80
N LYS A 197 -31.10 -8.37 18.11
CA LYS A 197 -29.94 -8.57 19.03
C LYS A 197 -28.92 -9.67 18.68
N GLU A 198 -29.18 -10.60 17.77
CA GLU A 198 -28.27 -11.74 17.51
C GLU A 198 -26.98 -11.34 16.77
N ASP A 199 -27.01 -10.30 15.94
CA ASP A 199 -25.82 -9.78 15.24
C ASP A 199 -25.11 -8.64 16.00
N ALA A 200 -25.59 -8.30 17.21
CA ALA A 200 -25.14 -7.09 17.90
C ALA A 200 -23.65 -7.12 18.31
N SER A 201 -23.08 -8.31 18.51
CA SER A 201 -21.67 -8.49 18.86
C SER A 201 -20.70 -8.22 17.70
N ARG A 202 -21.19 -8.24 16.45
CA ARG A 202 -20.38 -8.08 15.23
C ARG A 202 -20.32 -6.66 14.71
N VAL A 203 -21.13 -5.75 15.28
CA VAL A 203 -21.21 -4.35 14.87
C VAL A 203 -20.71 -3.46 16.00
N LYS A 204 -19.66 -2.68 15.73
CA LYS A 204 -19.15 -1.63 16.61
C LYS A 204 -19.47 -0.27 16.01
N THR A 205 -20.18 0.57 16.74
CA THR A 205 -20.35 1.98 16.35
C THR A 205 -19.02 2.73 16.51
N LEU A 206 -18.57 3.40 15.45
CA LEU A 206 -17.37 4.26 15.48
C LEU A 206 -17.71 5.75 15.56
N SER A 207 -18.86 6.17 15.00
CA SER A 207 -19.25 7.58 15.03
C SER A 207 -20.75 7.79 15.07
N ARG A 208 -21.15 8.85 15.78
CA ARG A 208 -22.53 9.32 15.92
C ARG A 208 -22.62 10.82 15.60
N LEU A 209 -23.76 11.25 15.09
CA LEU A 209 -24.07 12.67 14.96
C LEU A 209 -24.32 13.28 16.34
N ASN A 210 -23.88 14.52 16.54
CA ASN A 210 -24.25 15.31 17.72
C ASN A 210 -25.66 15.90 17.55
N ASN A 211 -26.65 15.02 17.38
CA ASN A 211 -28.07 15.38 17.32
C ASN A 211 -28.84 14.73 18.48
N ALA A 212 -30.12 15.09 18.64
CA ALA A 212 -30.95 14.56 19.71
C ALA A 212 -31.07 13.02 19.70
N ASP A 213 -31.08 12.44 18.50
CA ASP A 213 -31.24 10.99 18.29
C ASP A 213 -29.92 10.21 18.46
N LYS A 214 -28.76 10.89 18.52
CA LYS A 214 -27.41 10.31 18.46
C LYS A 214 -27.23 9.29 17.33
N ASP A 215 -27.70 9.69 16.14
CA ASP A 215 -27.74 8.86 14.94
C ASP A 215 -26.37 8.29 14.58
N THR A 216 -26.33 7.00 14.26
CA THR A 216 -25.07 6.31 13.92
C THR A 216 -24.72 6.53 12.46
N VAL A 217 -23.49 6.95 12.18
CA VAL A 217 -23.03 7.30 10.82
C VAL A 217 -21.78 6.58 10.40
N ILE A 218 -21.00 6.02 11.33
CA ILE A 218 -19.87 5.13 10.99
C ILE A 218 -19.95 3.88 11.85
N VAL A 219 -19.88 2.72 11.19
CA VAL A 219 -19.90 1.39 11.84
C VAL A 219 -18.72 0.54 11.37
N HIS A 220 -18.18 -0.26 12.28
CA HIS A 220 -17.21 -1.31 12.00
C HIS A 220 -17.89 -2.68 12.18
N LEU A 221 -17.73 -3.54 11.18
CA LEU A 221 -18.39 -4.82 11.05
C LEU A 221 -17.35 -5.92 10.89
N THR A 222 -17.52 -7.02 11.62
CA THR A 222 -16.70 -8.23 11.43
C THR A 222 -17.50 -9.32 10.72
N TYR A 223 -16.83 -10.11 9.88
CA TYR A 223 -17.45 -11.16 9.08
C TYR A 223 -16.59 -12.42 9.00
N GLY A 224 -17.22 -13.57 9.31
CA GLY A 224 -16.59 -14.89 9.25
C GLY A 224 -15.49 -15.09 10.29
N SER A 225 -14.85 -16.26 10.25
CA SER A 225 -13.70 -16.61 11.11
C SER A 225 -12.35 -16.29 10.48
N SER A 226 -12.33 -15.96 9.18
CA SER A 226 -11.11 -15.64 8.43
C SER A 226 -10.65 -14.19 8.57
N GLY A 227 -11.22 -13.43 9.52
CA GLY A 227 -10.84 -12.05 9.80
C GLY A 227 -11.35 -11.02 8.79
N GLY A 228 -12.48 -11.28 8.12
CA GLY A 228 -13.11 -10.31 7.22
C GLY A 228 -13.66 -9.12 8.01
N GLU A 229 -13.39 -7.91 7.55
CA GLU A 229 -13.81 -6.69 8.26
C GLU A 229 -14.29 -5.63 7.27
N ALA A 230 -15.25 -4.82 7.70
CA ALA A 230 -15.71 -3.68 6.94
C ALA A 230 -15.96 -2.46 7.82
N VAL A 231 -15.53 -1.29 7.37
CA VAL A 231 -15.95 -0.01 7.94
C VAL A 231 -16.87 0.67 6.94
N LEU A 232 -18.10 0.99 7.36
CA LEU A 232 -19.09 1.66 6.53
C LEU A 232 -19.35 3.06 7.09
N SER A 233 -19.26 4.07 6.24
CA SER A 233 -19.48 5.48 6.58
C SER A 233 -20.61 6.07 5.76
N GLN A 234 -21.56 6.74 6.40
CA GLN A 234 -22.51 7.67 5.77
C GLN A 234 -22.06 9.13 5.86
N ALA A 235 -20.92 9.37 6.51
CA ALA A 235 -20.21 10.64 6.47
C ALA A 235 -19.21 10.63 5.31
N HIS A 236 -19.14 11.73 4.58
CA HIS A 236 -18.24 11.87 3.45
C HIS A 236 -16.81 12.15 3.93
N LEU A 237 -16.03 11.08 4.09
CA LEU A 237 -14.61 11.15 4.43
C LEU A 237 -13.74 11.35 3.18
N GLU A 238 -14.29 10.99 2.02
CA GLU A 238 -13.69 11.03 0.69
C GLU A 238 -13.85 12.38 -0.02
N LEU A 239 -14.72 13.25 0.47
CA LEU A 239 -14.92 14.59 -0.10
C LEU A 239 -13.94 15.60 0.49
N ASP A 240 -13.37 16.42 -0.39
CA ASP A 240 -12.60 17.59 0.01
C ASP A 240 -13.54 18.74 0.42
N SER A 241 -13.00 19.66 1.22
CA SER A 241 -13.65 20.90 1.67
C SER A 241 -14.08 21.77 0.49
N ASN A 242 -13.44 21.63 -0.67
CA ASN A 242 -13.75 22.36 -1.90
C ASN A 242 -14.76 21.65 -2.83
N SER A 243 -15.47 20.63 -2.34
CA SER A 243 -16.47 19.90 -3.14
C SER A 243 -17.64 20.80 -3.57
N MET A 244 -18.19 20.52 -4.76
CA MET A 244 -19.35 21.23 -5.34
C MET A 244 -20.63 21.11 -4.49
N ASP A 245 -20.65 20.24 -3.48
CA ASP A 245 -21.81 20.01 -2.61
C ASP A 245 -21.90 20.99 -1.44
N VAL A 246 -20.87 21.80 -1.19
CA VAL A 246 -20.86 22.81 -0.14
C VAL A 246 -21.73 24.02 -0.56
N GLN A 247 -22.82 24.23 0.16
CA GLN A 247 -23.84 25.23 -0.21
C GLN A 247 -23.53 26.63 0.34
N THR A 248 -22.83 26.74 1.47
CA THR A 248 -22.62 28.01 2.19
C THR A 248 -21.15 28.25 2.56
N GLU A 249 -20.76 29.52 2.73
CA GLU A 249 -19.42 29.90 3.18
C GLU A 249 -19.15 29.44 4.63
N GLU A 250 -20.18 29.41 5.47
CA GLU A 250 -20.11 28.89 6.84
C GLU A 250 -19.78 27.38 6.84
N ASP A 251 -20.47 26.60 6.02
CA ASP A 251 -20.21 25.16 5.84
C ASP A 251 -18.79 24.91 5.33
N PHE A 252 -18.34 25.70 4.35
CA PHE A 252 -16.97 25.61 3.84
C PHE A 252 -15.93 25.81 4.94
N ASN A 253 -16.11 26.84 5.78
CA ASN A 253 -15.20 27.11 6.89
C ASN A 253 -15.19 25.99 7.92
N LEU A 254 -16.36 25.41 8.24
CA LEU A 254 -16.46 24.27 9.17
C LEU A 254 -15.74 23.02 8.66
N LEU A 255 -15.90 22.70 7.37
CA LEU A 255 -15.23 21.57 6.73
C LEU A 255 -13.72 21.80 6.70
N LYS A 256 -13.28 23.00 6.33
CA LYS A 256 -11.86 23.37 6.28
C LYS A 256 -11.19 23.26 7.66
N MET A 257 -11.85 23.75 8.72
CA MET A 257 -11.36 23.62 10.10
C MET A 257 -11.33 22.16 10.58
N SER A 258 -12.19 21.31 10.03
CA SER A 258 -12.29 19.89 10.36
C SER A 258 -11.38 19.00 9.51
N ASN A 259 -10.72 19.56 8.49
CA ASN A 259 -10.02 18.79 7.47
C ASN A 259 -8.87 17.95 8.04
N SER A 260 -8.06 18.51 8.95
CA SER A 260 -6.99 17.76 9.60
C SER A 260 -7.52 16.56 10.40
N LYS A 261 -8.61 16.76 11.14
CA LYS A 261 -9.30 15.70 11.89
C LYS A 261 -9.95 14.67 10.98
N ARG A 262 -10.45 15.08 9.80
CA ARG A 262 -10.98 14.17 8.77
C ARG A 262 -9.91 13.18 8.33
N TYR A 263 -8.71 13.66 8.01
CA TYR A 263 -7.57 12.80 7.66
C TYR A 263 -7.14 11.91 8.82
N GLU A 264 -7.12 12.44 10.04
CA GLU A 264 -6.79 11.67 11.25
C GLU A 264 -7.76 10.48 11.44
N VAL A 265 -9.07 10.73 11.36
CA VAL A 265 -10.11 9.69 11.45
C VAL A 265 -10.00 8.70 10.30
N LEU A 266 -9.77 9.17 9.08
CA LEU A 266 -9.63 8.29 7.92
C LEU A 266 -8.37 7.41 8.02
N LYS A 267 -7.23 7.96 8.46
CA LYS A 267 -6.01 7.18 8.73
C LYS A 267 -6.24 6.13 9.80
N GLU A 268 -6.93 6.46 10.89
CA GLU A 268 -7.26 5.48 11.94
C GLU A 268 -8.14 4.34 11.40
N ILE A 269 -9.14 4.66 10.57
CA ILE A 269 -9.99 3.65 9.90
C ILE A 269 -9.13 2.76 8.99
N LEU A 270 -8.28 3.34 8.15
CA LEU A 270 -7.42 2.59 7.23
C LEU A 270 -6.42 1.71 7.99
N THR A 271 -5.80 2.22 9.05
CA THR A 271 -4.93 1.44 9.94
C THR A 271 -5.69 0.30 10.61
N SER A 272 -6.93 0.53 11.04
CA SER A 272 -7.77 -0.54 11.62
C SER A 272 -8.10 -1.65 10.61
N LEU A 273 -8.16 -1.32 9.32
CA LEU A 273 -8.33 -2.28 8.22
C LEU A 273 -7.00 -2.92 7.78
N GLY A 274 -5.88 -2.62 8.45
CA GLY A 274 -4.58 -3.22 8.20
C GLY A 274 -3.71 -2.53 7.16
N LEU A 275 -4.03 -1.29 6.78
CA LEU A 275 -3.19 -0.49 5.88
C LEU A 275 -2.10 0.27 6.66
N ARG A 276 -1.00 0.54 5.97
CA ARG A 276 0.10 1.39 6.47
C ARG A 276 -0.16 2.84 6.05
N CYS A 277 -0.42 3.69 7.03
CA CYS A 277 -0.68 5.12 6.87
C CYS A 277 0.48 6.02 7.33
N GLU A 278 1.56 5.41 7.82
CA GLU A 278 2.82 6.08 8.11
C GLU A 278 3.54 6.34 6.77
N LEU A 279 4.04 7.56 6.59
CA LEU A 279 4.90 7.86 5.45
C LEU A 279 6.20 7.10 5.68
N SER A 280 6.44 6.05 4.87
CA SER A 280 7.74 5.41 4.85
C SER A 280 8.75 6.47 4.39
N GLU A 281 9.73 6.80 5.24
CA GLU A 281 10.86 7.59 4.77
C GLU A 281 11.54 6.81 3.65
N ILE A 282 11.76 7.48 2.51
CA ILE A 282 12.50 6.88 1.40
C ILE A 282 13.88 6.52 1.97
N PRO A 283 14.28 5.24 1.99
CA PRO A 283 15.56 4.85 2.56
C PRO A 283 16.68 5.58 1.82
N ALA A 284 17.61 6.17 2.58
CA ALA A 284 18.77 6.81 1.98
C ALA A 284 19.61 5.76 1.23
N LEU A 285 20.13 6.14 0.06
CA LEU A 285 21.01 5.28 -0.72
C LEU A 285 22.24 4.90 0.12
N ALA A 286 22.60 3.63 0.08
CA ALA A 286 23.74 3.11 0.81
C ALA A 286 25.00 3.13 -0.07
N PRO A 287 26.20 3.36 0.50
CA PRO A 287 27.44 3.20 -0.23
C PRO A 287 27.61 1.77 -0.75
N ILE A 288 28.46 1.61 -1.75
CA ILE A 288 28.85 0.30 -2.25
C ILE A 288 30.08 -0.17 -1.47
N PHE A 289 30.10 -1.43 -1.07
CA PHE A 289 31.24 -2.08 -0.46
C PHE A 289 31.89 -3.02 -1.47
N LEU A 290 33.19 -2.84 -1.66
CA LEU A 290 34.02 -3.77 -2.42
C LEU A 290 34.46 -4.89 -1.46
N LEU A 291 33.92 -6.09 -1.68
CA LEU A 291 34.16 -7.25 -0.84
C LEU A 291 34.92 -8.32 -1.61
N SER A 292 35.79 -9.03 -0.91
CA SER A 292 36.52 -10.19 -1.43
C SER A 292 36.61 -11.27 -0.36
N PRO A 293 36.39 -12.56 -0.69
CA PRO A 293 36.64 -13.65 0.24
C PRO A 293 38.13 -13.86 0.56
N ASP A 294 39.01 -13.33 -0.30
CA ASP A 294 40.46 -13.54 -0.27
C ASP A 294 41.17 -12.19 -0.28
N GLU A 295 42.00 -11.96 0.75
CA GLU A 295 42.73 -10.70 0.92
C GLU A 295 43.81 -10.49 -0.16
N GLU A 296 44.43 -11.55 -0.67
CA GLU A 296 45.42 -11.44 -1.75
C GLU A 296 44.75 -10.99 -3.06
N ILE A 297 43.57 -11.55 -3.35
CA ILE A 297 42.77 -11.16 -4.52
C ILE A 297 42.28 -9.71 -4.36
N HIS A 298 41.88 -9.32 -3.15
CA HIS A 298 41.47 -7.96 -2.84
C HIS A 298 42.59 -6.95 -3.13
N LEU A 299 43.78 -7.20 -2.58
CA LEU A 299 44.95 -6.34 -2.77
C LEU A 299 45.39 -6.28 -4.24
N ALA A 300 45.35 -7.43 -4.95
CA ALA A 300 45.64 -7.47 -6.37
C ALA A 300 44.66 -6.61 -7.19
N PHE A 301 43.38 -6.65 -6.83
CA PHE A 301 42.35 -5.82 -7.46
C PHE A 301 42.54 -4.32 -7.15
N LEU A 302 42.85 -3.96 -5.90
CA LEU A 302 43.13 -2.56 -5.53
C LEU A 302 44.33 -2.00 -6.28
N LYS A 303 45.39 -2.80 -6.44
CA LYS A 303 46.55 -2.41 -7.24
C LYS A 303 46.21 -2.19 -8.72
N TRP A 304 45.32 -3.02 -9.27
CA TRP A 304 44.80 -2.81 -10.62
C TRP A 304 43.95 -1.53 -10.69
N LEU A 305 43.13 -1.30 -9.68
CA LEU A 305 42.22 -0.15 -9.59
C LEU A 305 42.99 1.18 -9.59
N GLU A 306 44.12 1.28 -8.88
CA GLU A 306 44.99 2.47 -8.85
C GLU A 306 45.39 2.96 -10.27
N GLY A 307 45.58 2.04 -11.22
CA GLY A 307 45.90 2.37 -12.61
C GLY A 307 44.69 2.74 -13.48
N ASN A 308 43.47 2.60 -12.93
CA ASN A 308 42.21 2.74 -13.66
C ASN A 308 41.30 3.81 -13.06
N VAL A 309 41.70 4.52 -12.00
CA VAL A 309 40.96 5.65 -11.44
C VAL A 309 41.72 6.95 -11.67
N ASP A 310 41.03 8.09 -11.58
CA ASP A 310 41.71 9.39 -11.60
C ASP A 310 42.45 9.68 -10.28
N ALA A 311 43.09 10.85 -10.20
CA ALA A 311 43.85 11.28 -9.03
C ALA A 311 42.99 11.43 -7.75
N GLU A 312 41.66 11.50 -7.88
CA GLU A 312 40.71 11.58 -6.77
C GLU A 312 40.04 10.23 -6.46
N GLY A 313 40.45 9.15 -7.13
CA GLY A 313 39.85 7.82 -6.99
C GLY A 313 38.49 7.69 -7.67
N LEU A 314 38.15 8.60 -8.59
CA LEU A 314 36.89 8.60 -9.30
C LEU A 314 37.03 7.85 -10.63
N ARG A 315 36.04 7.01 -10.91
CA ARG A 315 35.80 6.40 -12.21
C ARG A 315 34.50 6.95 -12.77
N ALA A 316 34.61 7.89 -13.71
CA ALA A 316 33.45 8.43 -14.41
C ALA A 316 32.94 7.41 -15.46
N SER A 317 31.62 7.31 -15.56
CA SER A 317 30.91 6.60 -16.62
C SER A 317 29.76 7.49 -17.10
N SER A 318 29.16 7.13 -18.25
CA SER A 318 28.08 7.93 -18.86
C SER A 318 26.82 8.02 -18.00
N LYS A 319 26.61 7.06 -17.08
CA LYS A 319 25.39 6.96 -16.25
C LYS A 319 25.65 7.11 -14.76
N VAL A 320 26.64 6.41 -14.22
CA VAL A 320 26.96 6.44 -12.78
C VAL A 320 28.47 6.56 -12.60
N SER A 321 28.90 7.52 -11.80
CA SER A 321 30.31 7.64 -11.42
C SER A 321 30.59 6.92 -10.10
N LEU A 322 31.67 6.15 -10.06
CA LEU A 322 32.09 5.39 -8.87
C LEU A 322 33.29 6.07 -8.22
N LYS A 323 33.17 6.46 -6.95
CA LYS A 323 34.26 7.07 -6.20
C LYS A 323 34.83 6.08 -5.17
N PHE A 324 36.03 5.58 -5.42
CA PHE A 324 36.66 4.61 -4.53
C PHE A 324 37.27 5.33 -3.32
N VAL A 325 36.83 4.93 -2.13
CA VAL A 325 37.21 5.54 -0.86
C VAL A 325 37.66 4.46 0.12
N SER A 326 38.63 4.77 0.98
CA SER A 326 39.10 3.81 1.98
C SER A 326 38.02 3.52 3.01
N SER A 327 37.33 4.53 3.56
CA SER A 327 36.33 4.37 4.61
C SER A 327 35.02 5.14 4.36
N CYS A 328 33.97 4.70 5.07
CA CYS A 328 32.62 5.29 5.01
C CYS A 328 32.52 6.68 5.67
N GLU A 329 33.57 7.15 6.37
CA GLU A 329 33.61 8.48 7.02
C GLU A 329 33.94 9.62 6.02
N SER A 330 34.24 9.28 4.78
CA SER A 330 34.41 10.29 3.74
C SER A 330 33.09 11.03 3.52
N LYS A 331 33.09 12.36 3.54
CA LYS A 331 31.91 13.25 3.35
C LYS A 331 31.32 13.18 1.93
N VAL A 332 31.42 12.04 1.26
CA VAL A 332 30.94 11.85 -0.10
C VAL A 332 29.45 11.57 -0.03
N GLU A 333 28.67 12.45 -0.65
CA GLU A 333 27.23 12.28 -0.77
C GLU A 333 26.92 11.09 -1.67
N VAL A 334 26.06 10.19 -1.21
CA VAL A 334 25.57 9.06 -1.99
C VAL A 334 24.40 9.54 -2.84
N THR A 335 24.57 9.55 -4.16
CA THR A 335 23.53 9.98 -5.10
C THR A 335 23.37 8.96 -6.23
N PRO A 336 22.22 8.93 -6.92
CA PRO A 336 22.04 8.02 -8.06
C PRO A 336 23.12 8.16 -9.16
N SER A 337 23.73 9.34 -9.29
CA SER A 337 24.78 9.64 -10.27
C SER A 337 26.21 9.48 -9.75
N LEU A 338 26.40 9.43 -8.43
CA LEU A 338 27.71 9.33 -7.78
C LEU A 338 27.62 8.40 -6.58
N MET A 339 28.26 7.23 -6.68
CA MET A 339 28.25 6.22 -5.63
C MET A 339 29.65 6.01 -5.07
N PRO A 340 29.86 6.21 -3.76
CA PRO A 340 31.12 5.85 -3.13
C PRO A 340 31.24 4.32 -3.03
N VAL A 341 32.44 3.82 -3.32
CA VAL A 341 32.83 2.42 -3.20
C VAL A 341 33.86 2.31 -2.08
N VAL A 342 33.45 1.78 -0.93
CA VAL A 342 34.30 1.55 0.23
C VAL A 342 35.18 0.34 -0.04
N THR A 343 36.50 0.54 -0.02
CA THR A 343 37.49 -0.50 -0.34
C THR A 343 38.04 -1.23 0.89
N GLU A 344 37.83 -0.71 2.10
CA GLU A 344 38.33 -1.32 3.33
C GLU A 344 37.38 -2.42 3.83
N MET A 345 37.90 -3.66 3.89
CA MET A 345 37.10 -4.83 4.28
C MET A 345 36.73 -4.86 5.76
N GLY A 346 37.52 -4.22 6.64
CA GLY A 346 37.33 -4.28 8.09
C GLY A 346 36.11 -3.54 8.63
N SER A 347 35.46 -2.71 7.79
CA SER A 347 34.34 -1.85 8.20
C SER A 347 32.96 -2.41 7.84
N PHE A 348 32.90 -3.53 7.11
CA PHE A 348 31.64 -4.04 6.58
C PHE A 348 30.88 -4.93 7.58
N SER A 349 29.61 -4.59 7.82
CA SER A 349 28.64 -5.39 8.55
C SER A 349 27.26 -5.18 7.94
N SER A 350 26.49 -6.24 7.74
CA SER A 350 25.11 -6.18 7.23
C SER A 350 24.25 -7.26 7.90
N GLU A 351 22.99 -6.94 8.15
CA GLU A 351 21.98 -7.91 8.64
C GLU A 351 21.47 -8.80 7.50
N HIS A 352 21.61 -8.36 6.25
CA HIS A 352 21.04 -9.03 5.08
C HIS A 352 22.07 -9.83 4.28
N PHE A 353 23.36 -9.55 4.46
CA PHE A 353 24.44 -10.22 3.73
C PHE A 353 25.61 -10.61 4.63
N SER A 354 26.04 -11.87 4.50
CA SER A 354 27.20 -12.41 5.20
C SER A 354 28.27 -12.85 4.21
N LEU A 355 29.39 -12.12 4.15
CA LEU A 355 30.54 -12.45 3.31
C LEU A 355 31.09 -13.84 3.64
N LYS A 356 31.09 -14.21 4.93
CA LYS A 356 31.51 -15.54 5.41
C LYS A 356 30.63 -16.64 4.82
N THR A 357 29.31 -16.48 4.89
CA THR A 357 28.36 -17.44 4.33
C THR A 357 28.51 -17.54 2.81
N TYR A 358 28.68 -16.41 2.12
CA TYR A 358 28.95 -16.38 0.69
C TYR A 358 30.23 -17.15 0.33
N GLN A 359 31.31 -16.96 1.08
CA GLN A 359 32.58 -17.65 0.88
C GLN A 359 32.47 -19.18 1.04
N GLU A 360 31.75 -19.64 2.06
CA GLU A 360 31.53 -21.08 2.32
C GLU A 360 30.84 -21.80 1.15
N HIS A 361 29.98 -21.08 0.41
CA HIS A 361 29.22 -21.63 -0.71
C HIS A 361 29.85 -21.33 -2.09
N LEU A 362 30.96 -20.57 -2.15
CA LEU A 362 31.60 -20.17 -3.40
C LEU A 362 32.44 -21.29 -4.02
N GLN A 363 31.84 -22.08 -4.92
CA GLN A 363 32.51 -23.21 -5.59
C GLN A 363 33.39 -22.81 -6.79
N THR A 364 33.22 -21.60 -7.31
CA THR A 364 33.95 -21.12 -8.48
C THR A 364 35.39 -20.73 -8.12
N LYS A 365 36.33 -21.02 -9.03
CA LYS A 365 37.74 -20.67 -8.85
C LYS A 365 38.08 -19.23 -9.23
N LYS A 366 37.39 -18.67 -10.22
CA LYS A 366 37.68 -17.33 -10.78
C LYS A 366 36.54 -16.33 -10.66
N LEU A 367 35.30 -16.77 -10.88
CA LEU A 367 34.12 -15.92 -10.82
C LEU A 367 33.68 -15.69 -9.38
N GLY A 368 33.11 -14.51 -9.08
CA GLY A 368 32.54 -14.20 -7.77
C GLY A 368 33.58 -13.95 -6.66
N LYS A 369 34.85 -13.74 -7.02
CA LYS A 369 35.93 -13.44 -6.05
C LYS A 369 36.02 -11.96 -5.67
N ILE A 370 35.43 -11.08 -6.47
CA ILE A 370 35.24 -9.66 -6.16
C ILE A 370 33.74 -9.39 -6.23
N LEU A 371 33.19 -8.75 -5.19
CA LEU A 371 31.79 -8.36 -5.10
C LEU A 371 31.67 -6.86 -4.88
N LEU A 372 30.62 -6.29 -5.45
CA LEU A 372 30.12 -4.97 -5.11
C LEU A 372 28.77 -5.17 -4.42
N PHE A 373 28.69 -4.79 -3.15
CA PHE A 373 27.49 -4.94 -2.34
C PHE A 373 26.98 -3.58 -1.86
N THR A 374 25.69 -3.33 -1.96
CA THR A 374 25.04 -2.14 -1.37
C THR A 374 23.69 -2.58 -0.79
N GLU A 375 23.34 -2.04 0.38
CA GLU A 375 22.08 -2.40 1.04
C GLU A 375 20.87 -1.73 0.39
N VAL A 376 21.04 -0.48 -0.03
CA VAL A 376 19.96 0.34 -0.58
C VAL A 376 20.44 0.97 -1.89
N THR A 377 19.81 0.55 -2.98
CA THR A 377 20.02 1.10 -4.32
C THR A 377 18.70 1.29 -5.06
N THR A 378 18.73 2.03 -6.16
CA THR A 378 17.56 2.17 -7.03
C THR A 378 17.30 0.87 -7.79
N THR A 379 16.03 0.60 -8.10
CA THR A 379 15.62 -0.64 -8.81
C THR A 379 16.17 -0.74 -10.23
N THR A 380 16.66 0.35 -10.81
CA THR A 380 17.17 0.44 -12.18
C THR A 380 18.59 1.01 -12.25
N MET A 381 19.42 0.74 -11.24
CA MET A 381 20.77 1.29 -11.20
C MET A 381 21.67 0.70 -12.30
N ASP A 382 22.13 1.55 -13.22
CA ASP A 382 23.08 1.19 -14.28
C ASP A 382 24.53 1.36 -13.78
N LEU A 383 25.13 0.28 -13.27
CA LEU A 383 26.46 0.34 -12.63
C LEU A 383 27.63 0.39 -13.63
N LEU A 384 27.47 -0.17 -14.82
CA LEU A 384 28.52 -0.29 -15.83
C LEU A 384 27.98 0.10 -17.20
N ASP A 385 28.77 0.83 -17.98
CA ASP A 385 28.52 1.01 -19.42
C ASP A 385 28.87 -0.34 -20.10
N GLY A 386 27.84 -1.02 -20.63
CA GLY A 386 27.94 -2.36 -21.22
C GLY A 386 28.81 -2.47 -22.45
#